data_AF-W0FPV9-F1
#
_entry.id   AF-W0FPV9-F1
#
_cell.length_a   1.000
_cell.length_b   1.000
_cell.length_c   1.000
_cell.angle_alpha   90.00
_cell.angle_beta   90.00
_cell.angle_gamma   90.00
#
_symmetry.space_group_name_H-M   'P 1'
#
loop_
_entity.id
_entity.type
_entity.pdbx_description
1 polymer ?
#
loop_
_entity_poly.entity_id
_entity_poly.type
_entity_poly.pdbx_seq_one_letter_code
_entity_poly.pdbx_strand_id
1 'polypeptide(L)'
;MQVRMDLRDDEGLLSNGRVWLQADDIDLKPWLGKWMQDNIALETAQFSLEGWMTIDKGDVTGGDVWLKQGGASWLGEKQTHTLSVDNLTAHITREKSGLAVLYSRYTDHDGRQTLAERSIDAGLDTGTGRWRQRQ
;
A
#
# COMPACT_ATOMS: atom_id res chain seq x y z
N MET A 1 7.32 -15.61 -2.02
CA MET A 1 7.62 -14.41 -1.21
C MET A 1 9.10 -14.36 -0.88
N GLN A 2 9.72 -13.18 -1.00
CA GLN A 2 11.11 -12.93 -0.65
C GLN A 2 11.20 -11.69 0.23
N VAL A 3 12.10 -11.70 1.21
CA VAL A 3 12.33 -10.60 2.14
C VAL A 3 13.83 -10.35 2.26
N ARG A 4 14.25 -9.09 2.22
CA ARG A 4 15.62 -8.67 2.54
C ARG A 4 15.56 -7.51 3.52
N MET A 5 16.43 -7.54 4.52
CA MET A 5 16.55 -6.49 5.52
C MET A 5 18.01 -6.05 5.59
N ASP A 6 18.23 -4.76 5.43
CA ASP A 6 19.51 -4.09 5.66
C ASP A 6 19.30 -3.12 6.82
N LEU A 7 19.49 -3.64 8.04
CA LEU A 7 19.27 -2.92 9.29
C LEU A 7 20.60 -2.69 10.00
N ARG A 8 20.73 -1.51 10.59
CA ARG A 8 21.86 -1.08 11.39
C ARG A 8 21.43 -0.93 12.83
N ASP A 9 22.38 -1.23 13.68
CA ASP A 9 22.26 -1.05 15.11
C ASP A 9 22.54 0.42 15.48
N ASP A 10 21.64 1.01 16.25
CA ASP A 10 21.92 2.17 17.08
C ASP A 10 21.52 1.82 18.52
N GLU A 11 22.46 1.95 19.45
CA GLU A 11 22.31 1.62 20.89
C GLU A 11 21.93 0.16 21.26
N GLY A 12 22.31 -0.82 20.45
CA GLY A 12 22.04 -2.25 20.68
C GLY A 12 20.73 -2.76 20.05
N LEU A 13 20.01 -1.92 19.29
CA LEU A 13 18.75 -2.25 18.62
C LEU A 13 18.87 -2.01 17.12
N LEU A 14 18.43 -3.00 16.32
CA LEU A 14 18.23 -2.86 14.87
C LEU A 14 17.11 -1.84 14.61
N SER A 15 17.48 -0.57 14.52
CA SER A 15 16.54 0.55 14.60
C SER A 15 16.50 1.37 13.32
N ASN A 16 17.50 1.25 12.45
CA ASN A 16 17.65 2.10 11.27
C ASN A 16 17.94 1.26 10.02
N GLY A 17 17.24 1.49 8.92
CA GLY A 17 17.58 0.83 7.67
C GLY A 17 16.43 0.67 6.68
N ARG A 18 16.58 -0.29 5.76
CA ARG A 18 15.61 -0.57 4.72
C ARG A 18 15.19 -2.04 4.73
N VAL A 19 13.88 -2.24 4.61
CA VAL A 19 13.27 -3.55 4.38
C VAL A 19 12.76 -3.58 2.95
N TRP A 20 13.04 -4.69 2.25
CA TRP A 20 12.52 -4.98 0.92
C TRP A 20 11.69 -6.27 0.97
N LEU A 21 10.56 -6.26 0.28
CA LEU A 21 9.64 -7.40 0.16
C LEU A 21 9.22 -7.55 -1.30
N GLN A 22 9.21 -8.79 -1.79
CA GLN A 22 8.52 -9.16 -3.02
C GLN A 22 7.58 -10.33 -2.77
N ALA A 23 6.38 -10.24 -3.32
CA ALA A 23 5.43 -11.33 -3.34
C ALA A 23 4.66 -11.34 -4.65
N ASP A 24 4.52 -12.52 -5.24
CA ASP A 24 3.78 -12.70 -6.48
C ASP A 24 2.47 -13.44 -6.18
N ASP A 25 1.37 -12.98 -6.78
CA ASP A 25 0.03 -13.56 -6.69
C ASP A 25 -0.44 -13.87 -5.27
N ILE A 26 -0.43 -12.87 -4.39
CA ILE A 26 -0.84 -13.03 -3.00
C ILE A 26 -2.26 -12.50 -2.77
N ASP A 27 -3.05 -13.27 -2.00
CA ASP A 27 -4.35 -12.82 -1.49
C ASP A 27 -4.12 -11.83 -0.35
N LEU A 28 -4.41 -10.56 -0.61
CA LEU A 28 -4.25 -9.47 0.35
C LEU A 28 -5.39 -9.39 1.36
N LYS A 29 -6.52 -10.09 1.16
CA LYS A 29 -7.68 -10.01 2.07
C LYS A 29 -7.31 -10.08 3.55
N PRO A 30 -6.42 -11.00 4.02
CA PRO A 30 -6.05 -11.09 5.42
C PRO A 30 -5.31 -9.86 5.97
N TRP A 31 -4.61 -9.11 5.12
CA TRP A 31 -3.79 -7.96 5.50
C TRP A 31 -4.49 -6.61 5.28
N LEU A 32 -5.65 -6.61 4.60
CA LEU A 32 -6.48 -5.41 4.49
C LEU A 32 -7.08 -5.08 5.85
N GLY A 33 -7.08 -3.80 6.23
CA GLY A 33 -7.56 -3.36 7.54
C GLY A 33 -8.96 -3.87 7.86
N LYS A 34 -9.22 -4.18 9.14
CA LYS A 34 -10.48 -4.77 9.61
C LYS A 34 -11.73 -4.04 9.11
N TRP A 35 -11.66 -2.71 9.00
CA TRP A 35 -12.75 -1.92 8.40
C TRP A 35 -13.04 -2.32 6.95
N MET A 36 -12.03 -2.51 6.10
CA MET A 36 -12.25 -2.93 4.71
C MET A 36 -12.88 -4.32 4.66
N GLN A 37 -12.38 -5.25 5.47
CA GLN A 37 -12.96 -6.60 5.55
C GLN A 37 -14.43 -6.57 6.02
N ASP A 38 -14.75 -5.71 6.99
CA ASP A 38 -16.08 -5.65 7.61
C ASP A 38 -17.09 -4.80 6.81
N ASN A 39 -16.64 -3.84 5.99
CA ASN A 39 -17.51 -2.86 5.30
C ASN A 39 -17.49 -3.00 3.77
N ILE A 40 -16.46 -3.61 3.21
CA ILE A 40 -16.34 -3.89 1.78
C ILE A 40 -16.38 -5.42 1.64
N ALA A 41 -17.45 -5.93 1.03
CA ALA A 41 -17.58 -7.36 0.75
C ALA A 41 -16.62 -7.76 -0.39
N LEU A 42 -15.32 -7.83 -0.06
CA LEU A 42 -14.25 -8.21 -0.96
C LEU A 42 -14.41 -9.67 -1.36
N GLU A 43 -14.66 -9.90 -2.64
CA GLU A 43 -14.66 -11.23 -3.22
C GLU A 43 -13.21 -11.64 -3.51
N THR A 44 -12.45 -10.75 -4.14
CA THR A 44 -11.04 -10.96 -4.50
C THR A 44 -10.16 -9.76 -4.14
N ALA A 45 -8.90 -10.02 -3.84
CA ALA A 45 -7.85 -9.02 -3.69
C ALA A 45 -6.47 -9.68 -3.93
N GLN A 46 -6.17 -9.98 -5.19
CA GLN A 46 -4.95 -10.72 -5.57
C GLN A 46 -3.97 -9.80 -6.28
N PHE A 47 -2.73 -9.75 -5.78
CA PHE A 47 -1.72 -8.84 -6.32
C PHE A 47 -0.32 -9.45 -6.30
N SER A 48 0.46 -9.14 -7.33
CA SER A 48 1.92 -9.25 -7.33
C SER A 48 2.51 -7.89 -7.01
N LEU A 49 3.35 -7.82 -5.97
CA LEU A 49 3.90 -6.58 -5.45
C LEU A 49 5.39 -6.67 -5.12
N GLU A 50 6.00 -5.48 -5.09
CA GLU A 50 7.31 -5.24 -4.53
C GLU A 50 7.26 -3.97 -3.68
N GLY A 51 7.94 -3.97 -2.55
CA GLY A 51 7.90 -2.85 -1.62
C GLY A 51 9.22 -2.61 -0.92
N TRP A 52 9.49 -1.34 -0.66
CA TRP A 52 10.60 -0.86 0.15
C TRP A 52 10.03 -0.07 1.32
N MET A 53 10.60 -0.28 2.50
CA MET A 53 10.21 0.40 3.71
C MET A 53 11.45 0.95 4.39
N THR A 54 11.39 2.20 4.83
CA THR A 54 12.43 2.86 5.60
C THR A 54 12.05 2.84 7.07
N ILE A 55 12.98 2.37 7.89
CA ILE A 55 12.86 2.35 9.35
C ILE A 55 13.88 3.34 9.91
N ASP A 56 13.43 4.21 10.81
CA ASP A 56 14.26 5.15 11.56
C ASP A 56 13.84 5.08 13.04
N LYS A 57 14.80 4.82 13.92
CA LYS A 57 14.60 4.63 15.37
C LYS A 57 13.51 3.61 15.73
N GLY A 58 13.39 2.56 14.92
CA GLY A 58 12.39 1.51 15.08
C GLY A 58 11.01 1.86 14.51
N ASP A 59 10.81 3.07 14.02
CA ASP A 59 9.55 3.52 13.40
C ASP A 59 9.62 3.48 11.88
N VAL A 60 8.54 3.05 11.24
CA VAL A 60 8.40 3.11 9.78
C VAL A 60 8.18 4.57 9.36
N THR A 61 9.14 5.20 8.72
CA THR A 61 9.06 6.62 8.32
C THR A 61 8.53 6.83 6.90
N GLY A 62 8.60 5.80 6.07
CA GLY A 62 8.03 5.82 4.73
C GLY A 62 8.35 4.56 3.95
N GLY A 63 7.98 4.56 2.67
CA GLY A 63 8.21 3.45 1.77
C GLY A 63 7.65 3.69 0.37
N ASP A 64 8.03 2.80 -0.52
CA ASP A 64 7.53 2.74 -1.89
C ASP A 64 6.88 1.38 -2.10
N VAL A 65 5.76 1.34 -2.79
CA VAL A 65 5.12 0.09 -3.21
C VAL A 65 4.92 0.11 -4.72
N TRP A 66 5.30 -0.97 -5.37
CA TRP A 66 5.05 -1.26 -6.76
C TRP A 66 4.10 -2.45 -6.86
N LEU A 67 2.86 -2.19 -7.25
CA LEU A 67 1.90 -3.21 -7.66
C LEU A 67 2.16 -3.52 -9.13
N LYS A 68 2.78 -4.67 -9.39
CA LYS A 68 3.19 -5.10 -10.73
C LYS A 68 1.96 -5.42 -11.56
N GLN A 69 1.07 -6.23 -10.98
CA GLN A 69 -0.17 -6.67 -11.60
C GLN A 69 -1.12 -7.15 -10.51
N GLY A 70 -2.41 -7.02 -10.71
CA GLY A 70 -3.40 -7.61 -9.82
C GLY A 70 -4.77 -6.97 -9.94
N GLY A 71 -5.67 -7.38 -9.07
CA GLY A 71 -7.00 -6.82 -9.03
C GLY A 71 -7.75 -7.15 -7.74
N ALA A 72 -8.80 -6.38 -7.52
CA ALA A 72 -9.74 -6.61 -6.44
C ALA A 72 -11.17 -6.48 -6.97
N SER A 73 -12.07 -7.27 -6.43
CA SER A 73 -13.49 -7.14 -6.70
C SER A 73 -14.29 -7.11 -5.41
N TRP A 74 -15.33 -6.29 -5.39
CA TRP A 74 -16.25 -6.19 -4.26
C TRP A 74 -17.68 -6.02 -4.72
N LEU A 75 -18.61 -6.58 -3.95
CA LEU A 75 -20.02 -6.40 -4.18
C LEU A 75 -20.46 -5.00 -3.72
N GLY A 76 -20.90 -4.16 -4.66
CA GLY A 76 -21.62 -2.92 -4.36
C GLY A 76 -23.13 -3.17 -4.26
N GLU A 77 -23.91 -2.12 -4.00
CA GLU A 77 -25.36 -2.24 -3.79
C GLU A 77 -26.12 -2.86 -4.98
N LYS A 78 -25.62 -2.68 -6.22
CA LYS A 78 -26.32 -3.08 -7.45
C LYS A 78 -25.47 -3.92 -8.41
N GLN A 79 -24.16 -3.92 -8.23
CA GLN A 79 -23.22 -4.57 -9.15
C GLN A 79 -21.88 -4.82 -8.45
N THR A 80 -21.15 -5.80 -8.95
CA THR A 80 -19.75 -6.01 -8.58
C THR A 80 -18.89 -4.92 -9.20
N HIS A 81 -18.09 -4.27 -8.38
CA HIS A 81 -17.05 -3.36 -8.81
C HIS A 81 -15.72 -4.10 -8.91
N THR A 82 -14.90 -3.72 -9.88
CA THR A 82 -13.58 -4.30 -10.11
C THR A 82 -12.54 -3.21 -10.20
N LEU A 83 -11.43 -3.41 -9.50
CA LEU A 83 -10.18 -2.68 -9.67
C LEU A 83 -9.19 -3.61 -10.36
N SER A 84 -8.56 -3.13 -11.43
CA SER A 84 -7.42 -3.81 -12.05
C SER A 84 -6.23 -2.88 -12.00
N VAL A 85 -5.07 -3.43 -11.70
CA VAL A 85 -3.80 -2.74 -11.66
C VAL A 85 -2.84 -3.42 -12.62
N ASP A 86 -2.21 -2.60 -13.46
CA ASP A 86 -1.06 -2.95 -14.26
C ASP A 86 -0.03 -1.83 -14.04
N ASN A 87 1.08 -2.18 -13.38
CA ASN A 87 2.20 -1.29 -13.13
C ASN A 87 1.86 0.05 -12.40
N LEU A 88 1.40 -0.06 -11.15
CA LEU A 88 1.14 1.09 -10.27
C LEU A 88 2.23 1.22 -9.20
N THR A 89 2.87 2.37 -9.12
CA THR A 89 3.78 2.72 -8.03
C THR A 89 3.17 3.79 -7.13
N ALA A 90 3.27 3.62 -5.83
CA ALA A 90 2.84 4.62 -4.85
C ALA A 90 3.95 4.89 -3.83
N HIS A 91 4.11 6.16 -3.47
CA HIS A 91 5.03 6.58 -2.41
C HIS A 91 4.24 6.89 -1.15
N ILE A 92 4.65 6.27 -0.04
CA ILE A 92 3.99 6.33 1.25
C ILE A 92 4.93 7.04 2.23
N THR A 93 4.43 8.05 2.93
CA THR A 93 5.17 8.72 4.01
C THR A 93 4.39 8.65 5.32
N ARG A 94 5.13 8.67 6.43
CA ARG A 94 4.50 8.89 7.73
C ARG A 94 4.17 10.37 7.89
N GLU A 95 2.89 10.64 8.10
CA GLU A 95 2.39 11.93 8.59
C GLU A 95 2.03 11.83 10.08
N LYS A 96 1.84 12.98 10.74
CA LYS A 96 1.67 13.10 12.20
C LYS A 96 0.63 12.16 12.82
N SER A 97 -0.38 11.72 12.05
CA SER A 97 -1.48 10.87 12.52
C SER A 97 -1.64 9.54 11.76
N GLY A 98 -0.71 9.16 10.87
CA GLY A 98 -0.86 7.96 10.06
C GLY A 98 0.07 7.87 8.86
N LEU A 99 -0.20 6.95 7.94
CA LEU A 99 0.47 6.86 6.66
C LEU A 99 -0.34 7.64 5.61
N ALA A 100 0.33 8.37 4.73
CA ALA A 100 -0.26 9.10 3.62
C ALA A 100 0.38 8.66 2.29
N VAL A 101 -0.42 8.61 1.23
CA VAL A 101 0.09 8.40 -0.14
C VAL A 101 0.32 9.77 -0.76
N LEU A 102 1.58 10.13 -1.01
CA LEU A 102 1.91 11.46 -1.53
C LEU A 102 1.64 11.59 -3.02
N TYR A 103 1.97 10.56 -3.79
CA TYR A 103 1.68 10.52 -5.22
C TYR A 103 1.59 9.07 -5.68
N SER A 104 0.86 8.88 -6.78
CA SER A 104 0.82 7.63 -7.51
C SER A 104 1.28 7.84 -8.94
N ARG A 105 2.01 6.86 -9.47
CA ARG A 105 2.43 6.82 -10.86
C ARG A 105 1.92 5.53 -11.48
N TYR A 106 1.14 5.64 -12.53
CA TYR A 106 0.77 4.49 -13.36
C TYR A 106 1.37 4.66 -14.76
N THR A 107 1.61 3.53 -15.40
CA THR A 107 2.02 3.48 -16.81
C THR A 107 0.85 2.95 -17.60
N ASP A 108 0.38 3.70 -18.60
CA ASP A 108 -0.67 3.20 -19.47
C ASP A 108 -0.13 2.12 -20.45
N HIS A 109 -1.04 1.53 -21.21
CA HIS A 109 -0.73 0.52 -22.23
C HIS A 109 0.24 1.02 -23.32
N ASP A 110 0.37 2.33 -23.52
CA ASP A 110 1.29 2.97 -24.48
C ASP A 110 2.65 3.30 -23.85
N GLY A 111 2.87 2.94 -22.58
CA GLY A 111 4.11 3.22 -21.87
C GLY A 111 4.21 4.64 -21.31
N ARG A 112 3.13 5.45 -21.38
CA ARG A 112 3.14 6.81 -20.85
C ARG A 112 2.92 6.79 -19.35
N GLN A 113 3.81 7.46 -18.63
CA GLN A 113 3.69 7.63 -17.20
C GLN A 113 2.84 8.84 -16.88
N THR A 114 1.82 8.65 -16.05
CA THR A 114 0.99 9.73 -15.53
C THR A 114 1.19 9.82 -14.02
N LEU A 115 1.51 11.03 -13.55
CA LEU A 115 1.57 11.38 -12.14
C LEU A 115 0.19 11.85 -11.68
N ALA A 116 -0.36 11.15 -10.70
CA ALA A 116 -1.48 11.63 -9.93
C ALA A 116 -0.94 12.24 -8.63
N GLU A 117 -0.86 13.58 -8.59
CA GLU A 117 -0.46 14.35 -7.40
C GLU A 117 -1.60 14.50 -6.39
N ARG A 118 -2.84 14.18 -6.79
CA ARG A 118 -3.92 14.03 -5.84
C ARG A 118 -3.75 12.69 -5.15
N SER A 119 -3.35 12.79 -3.88
CA SER A 119 -3.52 11.72 -2.92
C SER A 119 -4.88 11.08 -3.15
N ILE A 120 -4.89 9.78 -3.42
CA ILE A 120 -5.90 9.00 -2.73
C ILE A 120 -5.50 9.23 -1.27
N ASP A 121 -6.18 10.16 -0.58
CA ASP A 121 -6.06 10.36 0.87
C ASP A 121 -6.62 9.11 1.54
N ALA A 122 -5.90 8.03 1.32
CA ALA A 122 -5.92 6.80 2.03
C ALA A 122 -5.12 7.09 3.31
N GLY A 123 -5.62 7.98 4.15
CA GLY A 123 -5.17 8.11 5.53
C GLY A 123 -5.83 7.00 6.34
N LEU A 124 -5.07 5.94 6.66
CA LEU A 124 -5.51 4.97 7.65
C LEU A 124 -5.41 5.64 9.02
N ASP A 125 -6.53 6.09 9.59
CA ASP A 125 -6.56 6.55 10.98
C ASP A 125 -6.24 5.35 11.88
N THR A 126 -5.01 5.29 12.39
CA THR A 126 -4.54 4.20 13.26
C THR A 126 -5.29 4.11 14.60
N GLY A 127 -6.09 5.12 14.96
CA GLY A 127 -6.95 5.12 16.14
C GLY A 127 -8.39 4.63 15.89
N THR A 128 -8.88 4.67 14.65
CA THR A 128 -10.30 4.31 14.34
C THR A 128 -10.50 3.37 13.16
N GLY A 129 -9.44 3.08 12.37
CA GLY A 129 -9.49 2.21 11.20
C GLY A 129 -10.35 2.72 10.05
N ARG A 130 -10.79 3.99 10.09
CA ARG A 130 -11.70 4.57 9.08
C ARG A 130 -10.93 5.37 8.04
N TRP A 131 -11.21 5.12 6.76
CA TRP A 131 -10.83 6.04 5.69
C TRP A 131 -11.69 7.30 5.76
N ARG A 132 -11.08 8.48 5.68
CA ARG A 132 -11.78 9.74 5.45
C ARG A 132 -11.38 10.29 4.09
N GLN A 133 -12.29 10.22 3.13
CA GLN A 133 -12.19 11.02 1.92
C GLN A 133 -12.47 12.48 2.31
N ARG A 134 -11.46 13.34 2.35
CA ARG A 134 -11.69 14.79 2.38
C ARG A 134 -11.85 15.28 0.94
N GLN A 135 -12.96 15.96 0.68
CA GLN A 135 -13.24 16.64 -0.59
C GLN A 135 -12.46 17.95 -0.68
#